data_AF-A0A7Y2HCG8-F1
#
_entry.id   AF-A0A7Y2HCG8-F1
#
_cell.length_a   1.000
_cell.length_b   1.000
_cell.length_c   1.000
_cell.angle_alpha   90.00
_cell.angle_beta   90.00
_cell.angle_gamma   90.00
#
_symmetry.space_group_name_H-M   'P 1'
#
loop_
_entity.id
_entity.type
_entity.pdbx_description
1 polymer ?
#
loop_
_entity_poly.entity_id
_entity_poly.type
_entity_poly.pdbx_seq_one_letter_code
_entity_poly.pdbx_strand_id
1 'polypeptide(L)' 'RITTGKYFVQNGNTVLPFSIEANHAIMDGYHMGLFFQQFESESK' A
#
# COMPACT_ATOMS: atom_id res chain seq x y z
N ARG A 1 -2.94 -2.60 11.59
CA ARG A 1 -3.77 -3.63 10.90
C ARG A 1 -3.62 -3.45 9.40
N ILE A 2 -3.58 -4.54 8.63
CA ILE A 2 -3.47 -4.48 7.16
C ILE A 2 -4.70 -5.15 6.57
N THR A 3 -5.32 -4.51 5.58
CA THR A 3 -6.49 -5.04 4.87
C THR A 3 -6.31 -4.84 3.38
N THR A 4 -6.47 -5.91 2.62
CA THR A 4 -6.45 -5.89 1.16
C THR A 4 -7.85 -6.11 0.62
N GLY A 5 -8.21 -5.36 -0.42
CA GLY A 5 -9.43 -5.61 -1.16
C GLY A 5 -9.20 -6.52 -2.36
N LYS A 6 -10.26 -6.74 -3.15
CA LYS A 6 -10.17 -7.50 -4.40
C LYS A 6 -9.34 -6.73 -5.43
N TYR A 7 -8.37 -7.40 -6.06
CA TYR A 7 -7.62 -6.81 -7.17
C TYR A 7 -8.54 -6.57 -8.37
N PHE A 8 -8.29 -5.50 -9.11
CA PHE A 8 -9.06 -5.13 -10.30
C PHE A 8 -8.14 -4.61 -11.39
N VAL A 9 -8.57 -4.72 -12.64
CA VAL A 9 -7.81 -4.21 -13.79
C VAL A 9 -8.28 -2.78 -14.06
N GLN A 10 -7.37 -1.83 -13.97
CA GLN A 10 -7.61 -0.43 -14.30
C GLN A 10 -6.62 0.01 -15.36
N ASN A 11 -7.11 0.50 -16.50
CA ASN A 11 -6.26 0.96 -17.62
C ASN A 11 -5.24 -0.08 -18.12
N GLY A 12 -5.58 -1.38 -18.04
CA GLY A 12 -4.68 -2.47 -18.44
C GLY A 12 -3.67 -2.90 -17.37
N ASN A 13 -3.63 -2.21 -16.23
CA ASN A 13 -2.79 -2.55 -15.08
C ASN A 13 -3.62 -3.26 -14.01
N THR A 14 -3.09 -4.35 -13.44
CA THR A 14 -3.70 -5.02 -12.28
C THR A 14 -3.38 -4.21 -11.03
N VAL A 15 -4.40 -3.61 -10.42
CA VAL A 15 -4.28 -2.78 -9.22
C VAL A 15 -4.84 -3.55 -8.03
N LEU A 16 -4.10 -3.55 -6.92
CA LEU A 16 -4.52 -4.11 -5.65
C LEU A 16 -4.83 -2.98 -4.65
N PRO A 17 -6.07 -2.84 -4.18
CA PRO A 17 -6.38 -1.87 -3.12
C PRO A 17 -5.83 -2.37 -1.77
N PHE A 18 -4.98 -1.55 -1.15
CA PHE A 18 -4.28 -1.85 0.11
C PHE A 18 -4.54 -0.77 1.15
N SER A 19 -4.99 -1.17 2.35
CA SER A 19 -5.28 -0.28 3.46
C SER A 19 -4.45 -0.67 4.69
N ILE A 20 -3.79 0.31 5.29
CA ILE A 20 -2.97 0.13 6.49
C ILE A 20 -3.49 1.06 7.58
N GLU A 21 -3.80 0.46 8.72
CA GLU A 21 -4.04 1.19 9.97
C GLU A 21 -2.75 1.12 10.80
N ALA A 22 -2.06 2.25 10.94
CA ALA A 22 -0.86 2.38 11.75
C ALA A 22 -1.10 3.36 12.90
N ASN A 23 -0.43 3.13 14.04
CA ASN A 23 -0.47 4.06 15.17
C ASN A 23 0.46 5.24 14.87
N HIS A 24 -0.10 6.45 14.85
CA HIS A 24 0.61 7.66 14.47
C HIS A 24 1.78 8.04 15.40
N ALA A 25 1.80 7.53 16.64
CA ALA A 25 2.90 7.72 17.58
C ALA A 25 4.16 6.89 17.23
N ILE A 26 4.00 5.87 16.40
CA ILE A 26 5.08 4.94 16.01
C ILE A 26 5.47 5.18 14.53
N MET A 27 4.52 5.63 13.71
CA MET A 27 4.65 5.77 12.27
C MET A 27 4.00 7.07 11.78
N ASP A 28 4.73 7.81 10.96
CA ASP A 28 4.27 9.05 10.32
C ASP A 28 4.05 8.82 8.81
N GLY A 29 3.37 9.75 8.14
CA GLY A 29 3.06 9.69 6.70
C GLY A 29 4.30 9.50 5.81
N TYR A 30 5.46 10.02 6.23
CA TYR A 30 6.73 9.81 5.54
C TYR A 30 7.14 8.33 5.49
N HIS A 31 7.07 7.63 6.63
CA HIS A 31 7.41 6.21 6.71
C HIS A 31 6.42 5.35 5.94
N MET A 32 5.14 5.72 5.94
CA MET A 32 4.12 5.07 5.12
C MET A 32 4.37 5.25 3.62
N GLY A 33 4.76 6.46 3.17
CA GLY A 33 5.11 6.71 1.77
C GLY A 33 6.28 5.85 1.28
N LEU A 34 7.34 5.76 2.08
CA LEU A 34 8.48 4.89 1.78
C LEU A 34 8.08 3.41 1.70
N PHE A 35 7.26 2.95 2.64
CA PHE A 35 6.75 1.57 2.65
C PHE A 35 5.97 1.26 1.36
N PHE A 36 5.05 2.14 0.93
CA PHE A 36 4.29 1.92 -0.30
C PHE A 36 5.18 1.89 -1.54
N GLN A 37 6.14 2.81 -1.65
CA GLN A 37 7.05 2.86 -2.79
C GLN A 37 7.94 1.61 -2.88
N GLN A 38 8.42 1.13 -1.73
CA GLN A 38 9.23 -0.08 -1.67
C GLN A 38 8.40 -1.33 -1.96
N PHE A 39 7.17 -1.39 -1.43
CA PHE A 39 6.23 -2.48 -1.69
C PHE A 39 5.82 -2.57 -3.18
N GLU A 40 5.57 -1.42 -3.83
CA GLU A 40 5.32 -1.38 -5.28
C GLU A 40 6.55 -1.79 -6.09
N SER A 41 7.76 -1.43 -5.64
CA SER A 41 9.00 -1.81 -6.32
C SER A 41 9.32 -3.30 -6.21
N GLU A 42 8.99 -3.96 -5.10
CA GLU A 42 9.17 -5.41 -4.93
C GLU A 42 8.07 -6.24 -5.61
N SER A 43 6.88 -5.65 -5.80
CA SER A 43 5.75 -6.30 -6.48
C SER A 43 5.83 -6.23 -8.01
N LYS A 44 6.90 -5.62 -8.55
CA LYS A 44 7.17 -5.47 -9.97
C LYS A 44 7.96 -6.64 -10.53
#